data_AF-A0A2V8QTY2-F1
#
_entry.id   AF-A0A2V8QTY2-F1
#
_cell.length_a   1.000
_cell.length_b   1.000
_cell.length_c   1.000
_cell.angle_alpha   90.00
_cell.angle_beta   90.00
_cell.angle_gamma   90.00
#
_symmetry.space_group_name_H-M   'P 1'
#
loop_
_entity.id
_entity.type
_entity.pdbx_description
1 polymer ?
#
loop_
_entity_poly.entity_id
_entity_poly.type
_entity_poly.pdbx_seq_one_letter_code
_entity_poly.pdbx_strand_id
1 'polypeptide(L)'
;LNVLAASDTVRITRAEYVVSKKQWTIEATDSDLTNALIYVLTPAGVQLGVLTPQGGGKFKGQGGIVGPGPLTSVVLQSFKGGTATGAVAQK
;
A
#
# COMPACT_ATOMS: atom_id res chain seq x y z
N LEU A 1 -19.91 25.65 -0.20
CA LEU A 1 -20.12 24.40 0.57
C LEU A 1 -18.98 23.45 0.22
N ASN A 2 -18.13 23.07 1.18
CA ASN A 2 -17.19 21.97 0.97
C ASN A 2 -17.95 20.67 1.19
N VAL A 3 -18.27 19.96 0.12
CA VAL A 3 -18.78 18.59 0.21
C VAL A 3 -17.59 17.72 0.60
N LEU A 4 -17.58 17.20 1.83
CA LEU A 4 -16.64 16.15 2.22
C LEU A 4 -16.98 14.91 1.39
N ALA A 5 -16.28 14.70 0.28
CA ALA A 5 -16.34 13.42 -0.42
C ALA A 5 -15.89 12.35 0.57
N ALA A 6 -16.72 11.34 0.81
CA ALA A 6 -16.37 10.25 1.72
C ALA A 6 -15.13 9.54 1.17
N SER A 7 -14.09 9.43 2.00
CA SER A 7 -12.91 8.63 1.67
C SER A 7 -13.30 7.16 1.54
N ASP A 8 -12.58 6.47 0.66
CA ASP A 8 -12.67 5.02 0.52
C ASP A 8 -11.96 4.31 1.68
N THR A 9 -12.14 2.99 1.77
CA THR A 9 -11.55 2.15 2.81
C THR A 9 -10.54 1.20 2.23
N VAL A 10 -9.27 1.45 2.51
CA VAL A 10 -8.17 0.55 2.17
C VAL A 10 -7.96 -0.47 3.29
N ARG A 11 -7.72 -1.74 2.95
CA ARG A 11 -7.32 -2.79 3.92
C ARG A 11 -6.15 -3.59 3.39
N ILE A 12 -5.10 -3.72 4.19
CA ILE A 12 -3.95 -4.58 3.88
C ILE A 12 -4.36 -6.04 4.10
N THR A 13 -4.17 -6.88 3.09
CA THR A 13 -4.43 -8.33 3.18
C THR A 13 -3.14 -9.14 3.25
N ARG A 14 -2.04 -8.59 2.72
CA ARG A 14 -0.69 -9.17 2.80
C ARG A 14 0.35 -8.06 2.77
N ALA A 15 1.37 -8.16 3.62
CA ALA A 15 2.55 -7.30 3.54
C ALA A 15 3.79 -8.08 3.97
N GLU A 16 4.70 -8.30 3.02
CA GLU A 16 5.92 -9.08 3.23
C GLU A 16 7.13 -8.38 2.64
N TYR A 17 8.28 -8.58 3.27
CA TYR A 17 9.58 -8.11 2.78
C TYR A 17 10.61 -9.22 2.86
N VAL A 18 11.17 -9.59 1.70
CA VAL A 18 12.23 -10.59 1.60
C VAL A 18 13.57 -9.87 1.80
N VAL A 19 14.19 -10.07 2.96
CA VAL A 19 15.37 -9.28 3.39
C VAL A 19 16.56 -9.52 2.47
N SER A 20 16.80 -10.79 2.11
CA SER A 20 17.91 -11.19 1.24
C SER A 20 17.82 -10.60 -0.18
N LYS A 21 16.60 -10.33 -0.66
CA LYS A 21 16.33 -9.77 -2.00
C LYS A 21 16.01 -8.27 -1.97
N LYS A 22 15.91 -7.68 -0.79
CA LYS A 22 15.43 -6.31 -0.56
C LYS A 22 14.12 -5.99 -1.29
N GLN A 23 13.19 -6.95 -1.29
CA GLN A 23 11.99 -6.89 -2.12
C GLN A 23 10.72 -7.00 -1.27
N TRP A 24 9.80 -6.05 -1.43
CA TRP A 24 8.49 -6.10 -0.78
C TRP A 24 7.44 -6.68 -1.73
N THR A 25 6.46 -7.38 -1.17
CA THR A 25 5.22 -7.80 -1.84
C THR A 25 4.05 -7.42 -0.96
N ILE A 26 3.10 -6.66 -1.51
CA ILE A 26 1.94 -6.16 -0.76
C ILE A 26 0.67 -6.42 -1.56
N GLU A 27 -0.37 -6.84 -0.86
CA GLU A 27 -1.72 -6.99 -1.38
C GLU A 27 -2.70 -6.27 -0.45
N ALA A 28 -3.71 -5.66 -1.06
CA ALA A 28 -4.71 -4.88 -0.36
C ALA A 28 -6.08 -4.98 -1.04
N THR A 29 -7.10 -4.49 -0.34
CA THR A 29 -8.43 -4.24 -0.90
C THR A 29 -8.81 -2.78 -0.71
N ASP A 30 -9.65 -2.28 -1.61
CA ASP A 30 -10.26 -0.95 -1.55
C ASP A 30 -11.76 -1.06 -1.76
N SER A 31 -12.56 -0.29 -1.01
CA SER A 31 -13.99 -0.16 -1.26
C SER A 31 -14.29 0.60 -2.55
N ASP A 32 -13.37 1.45 -3.02
CA ASP A 32 -13.50 2.13 -4.31
C ASP A 32 -12.98 1.26 -5.46
N LEU A 33 -13.92 0.72 -6.24
CA LEU A 33 -13.62 -0.10 -7.41
C LEU A 33 -13.12 0.71 -8.62
N THR A 34 -13.22 2.04 -8.56
CA THR A 34 -12.74 2.95 -9.62
C THR A 34 -11.32 3.43 -9.39
N ASN A 35 -10.72 3.06 -8.24
CA ASN A 35 -9.38 3.50 -7.90
C ASN A 35 -8.33 2.86 -8.82
N ALA A 36 -7.52 3.70 -9.45
CA ALA A 36 -6.54 3.25 -10.42
C ALA A 36 -5.27 2.69 -9.76
N LEU A 37 -4.89 3.21 -8.59
CA LEU A 37 -3.64 2.87 -7.90
C LEU A 37 -3.76 3.12 -6.39
N ILE A 38 -3.06 2.31 -5.58
CA ILE A 38 -2.85 2.59 -4.15
C ILE A 38 -1.36 2.86 -3.94
N TYR A 39 -1.01 3.99 -3.37
CA TYR A 39 0.37 4.32 -3.04
C TYR A 39 0.86 3.48 -1.85
N VAL A 40 2.09 2.98 -1.96
CA VAL A 40 2.82 2.33 -0.87
C VAL A 40 3.83 3.31 -0.33
N LEU A 41 3.68 3.70 0.93
CA LEU A 41 4.51 4.68 1.61
C LEU A 41 5.19 4.06 2.84
N THR A 42 6.30 4.64 3.27
CA THR A 42 6.83 4.44 4.62
C THR A 42 5.99 5.24 5.64
N PRO A 43 6.09 4.96 6.95
CA PRO A 43 5.47 5.82 7.97
C PRO A 43 5.93 7.28 7.94
N ALA A 44 7.11 7.54 7.38
CA ALA A 44 7.63 8.89 7.17
C ALA A 44 7.08 9.58 5.90
N GLY A 45 6.17 8.92 5.16
CA GLY A 45 5.55 9.46 3.95
C GLY A 45 6.38 9.28 2.68
N VAL A 46 7.47 8.51 2.72
CA VAL A 46 8.30 8.26 1.52
C VAL A 46 7.62 7.21 0.64
N GLN A 47 7.36 7.54 -0.61
CA GLN A 47 6.76 6.60 -1.56
C GLN A 47 7.76 5.51 -1.96
N LEU A 48 7.37 4.24 -1.74
CA LEU A 48 8.11 3.04 -2.13
C LEU A 48 7.65 2.48 -3.49
N GLY A 49 6.39 2.73 -3.85
CA GLY A 49 5.79 2.23 -5.08
C GLY A 49 4.26 2.37 -5.08
N VAL A 50 3.61 1.58 -5.93
CA VAL A 50 2.15 1.55 -6.08
C VAL A 50 1.65 0.12 -6.17
N LEU A 51 0.42 -0.12 -5.72
CA LEU A 51 -0.35 -1.32 -5.99
C LEU A 51 -1.27 -1.06 -7.18
N THR A 52 -1.34 -2.01 -8.11
CA THR A 52 -2.21 -1.95 -9.27
C THR A 52 -3.46 -2.79 -9.07
N PRO A 53 -4.61 -2.38 -9.61
CA PRO A 53 -5.86 -3.11 -9.50
C PRO A 53 -5.76 -4.45 -10.20
N GLN A 54 -6.27 -5.48 -9.53
CA GLN A 54 -6.39 -6.86 -10.02
C GLN A 54 -7.85 -7.20 -10.35
N GLY A 55 -8.74 -6.20 -10.31
CA GLY A 55 -10.20 -6.37 -10.41
C GLY A 55 -10.86 -6.70 -9.06
N GLY A 56 -12.16 -6.43 -8.97
CA GLY A 56 -12.97 -6.74 -7.78
C GLY A 56 -12.50 -6.04 -6.49
N GLY A 57 -11.91 -4.85 -6.60
CA GLY A 57 -11.41 -4.07 -5.46
C GLY A 57 -10.12 -4.61 -4.86
N LYS A 58 -9.44 -5.55 -5.51
CA LYS A 58 -8.16 -6.11 -5.06
C LYS A 58 -7.00 -5.37 -5.72
N PHE A 59 -5.94 -5.16 -4.97
CA PHE A 59 -4.74 -4.46 -5.40
C PHE A 59 -3.50 -5.25 -5.03
N LYS A 60 -2.49 -5.23 -5.91
CA LYS A 60 -1.23 -5.93 -5.69
C LYS A 60 -0.05 -5.11 -6.22
N GLY A 61 1.06 -5.18 -5.52
CA GLY A 61 2.31 -4.57 -5.95
C GLY A 61 3.51 -5.30 -5.40
N GLN A 62 4.64 -5.06 -6.05
CA GLN A 62 5.95 -5.54 -5.65
C GLN A 62 6.98 -4.49 -6.03
N GLY A 63 8.02 -4.36 -5.23
CA GLY A 63 9.11 -3.43 -5.53
C GLY A 63 10.35 -3.71 -4.71
N GLY A 64 11.44 -3.06 -5.08
CA GLY A 64 12.69 -3.05 -4.32
C GLY A 64 12.73 -1.87 -3.37
N ILE A 65 13.62 -1.94 -2.38
CA ILE A 65 13.96 -0.79 -1.53
C ILE A 65 15.40 -0.39 -1.77
N VAL A 66 15.59 0.90 -2.04
CA VAL A 66 16.90 1.55 -2.11
C VAL A 66 17.08 2.33 -0.81
N GLY A 67 17.51 1.66 0.26
CA GLY A 67 17.67 2.28 1.58
C GLY A 67 18.31 1.35 2.61
N PRO A 68 18.79 1.90 3.74
CA PRO A 68 19.38 1.10 4.80
C PRO A 68 18.29 0.40 5.63
N GLY A 69 18.46 -0.91 5.81
CA GLY A 69 17.63 -1.72 6.72
C GLY A 69 16.36 -2.32 6.11
N PRO A 70 15.73 -3.25 6.85
CA PRO A 70 14.49 -3.91 6.42
C PRO A 70 13.27 -2.99 6.51
N LEU A 71 12.30 -3.22 5.64
CA LEU A 71 10.99 -2.58 5.72
C LEU A 71 10.13 -3.27 6.76
N THR A 72 9.86 -2.60 7.89
CA THR A 72 9.12 -3.18 9.02
C THR A 72 7.65 -2.75 9.06
N SER A 73 7.29 -1.66 8.41
CA SER A 73 5.90 -1.16 8.33
C SER A 73 5.67 -0.32 7.08
N VAL A 74 4.41 -0.22 6.68
CA VAL A 74 3.96 0.56 5.53
C VAL A 74 2.67 1.32 5.82
N VAL A 75 2.47 2.39 5.06
CA VAL A 75 1.20 3.09 4.94
C VAL A 75 0.73 2.94 3.50
N LEU A 76 -0.49 2.46 3.31
CA LEU A 76 -1.18 2.47 2.03
C LEU A 76 -2.08 3.69 1.96
N GLN A 77 -2.10 4.35 0.82
CA GLN A 77 -2.95 5.52 0.56
C GLN A 77 -3.61 5.41 -0.81
N SER A 78 -4.94 5.47 -0.83
CA SER A 78 -5.74 5.56 -2.05
C SER A 78 -5.85 7.01 -2.55
N PHE A 79 -6.31 7.18 -3.78
CA PHE A 79 -6.54 8.52 -4.35
C PHE A 79 -7.68 9.30 -3.66
N LYS A 80 -8.72 8.61 -3.14
CA LYS A 80 -9.83 9.25 -2.41
C LYS A 80 -9.55 9.46 -0.91
N GLY A 81 -8.32 9.21 -0.47
CA GLY A 81 -7.85 9.55 0.88
C GLY A 81 -8.05 8.46 1.92
N GLY A 82 -8.51 7.28 1.55
CA GLY A 82 -8.44 6.08 2.39
C GLY A 82 -7.01 5.69 2.69
N THR A 83 -6.75 5.33 3.95
CA THR A 83 -5.42 4.95 4.42
C THR A 83 -5.45 3.68 5.24
N ALA A 84 -4.41 2.86 5.14
CA ALA A 84 -4.19 1.72 6.02
C ALA A 84 -2.73 1.63 6.43
N THR A 85 -2.47 1.36 7.71
CA THR A 85 -1.11 1.11 8.22
C THR A 85 -0.98 -0.34 8.64
N GLY A 86 0.15 -0.97 8.32
CA GLY A 86 0.39 -2.37 8.66
C GLY A 86 1.85 -2.69 8.88
N ALA A 87 2.09 -3.66 9.76
CA ALA A 87 3.39 -4.28 9.92
C ALA A 87 3.73 -5.12 8.68
N VAL A 88 5.01 -5.17 8.34
CA VAL A 88 5.53 -5.94 7.22
C VAL A 88 6.27 -7.16 7.76
N ALA A 89 5.80 -8.35 7.41
CA ALA A 89 6.42 -9.59 7.83
C ALA A 89 7.77 -9.77 7.11
N GLN A 90 8.83 -9.99 7.90
CA GLN A 90 10.16 -10.29 7.37
C GLN A 90 10.21 -11.75 6.90
N LYS A 91 10.69 -11.95 5.68
CA LYS A 91 10.86 -13.26 5.03
C LYS A 91 12.29 -13.47 4.55
#